data_AF-A0A9Q0ZCW8-F1
#
_entry.id   AF-A0A9Q0ZCW8-F1
#
_cell.length_a   1.000
_cell.length_b   1.000
_cell.length_c   1.000
_cell.angle_alpha   90.00
_cell.angle_beta   90.00
_cell.angle_gamma   90.00
#
_symmetry.space_group_name_H-M   'P 1'
#
loop_
_entity.id
_entity.type
_entity.pdbx_description
1 polymer ?
#
loop_
_entity_poly.entity_id
_entity_poly.type
_entity_poly.pdbx_seq_one_letter_code
_entity_poly.pdbx_strand_id
1 'polypeptide(L)'
;MSTATTNPVNSGGGGGSGGGGGGSGGGGGGPCGACKFLRRKCVPGCIFAPYFDSEQGAAYFAAVHKVFGASNVSKLLLNIPVNKRLDAVVTICYEAKARLRDPVYGCVAHIFALQQQNCAASQLIRGSFCAFY
;
A
#
# COMPACT_ATOMS: atom_id res chain seq x y z
N MET A 1 0.48 15.79 26.40
CA MET A 1 1.86 15.28 26.45
C MET A 1 2.18 14.68 25.09
N SER A 2 2.69 15.52 24.19
CA SER A 2 3.00 15.14 22.82
C SER A 2 4.50 14.90 22.73
N THR A 3 4.94 13.68 22.43
CA THR A 3 6.33 13.41 22.05
C THR A 3 6.39 12.98 20.59
N ALA A 4 7.30 13.65 19.89
CA ALA A 4 7.49 13.62 18.45
C ALA A 4 8.20 12.35 17.96
N THR A 5 7.97 11.99 16.71
CA THR A 5 9.05 11.50 15.82
C THR A 5 8.75 11.96 14.41
N THR A 6 9.06 13.23 14.13
CA THR A 6 9.30 13.70 12.77
C THR A 6 10.67 13.19 12.34
N ASN A 7 10.73 12.16 11.49
CA ASN A 7 11.96 11.82 10.80
C ASN A 7 12.19 12.83 9.66
N PRO A 8 13.35 13.52 9.60
CA PRO A 8 13.68 14.37 8.48
C PRO A 8 14.16 13.49 7.32
N VAL A 9 13.31 13.30 6.30
CA VAL A 9 13.77 12.76 5.01
C VAL A 9 14.30 13.91 4.16
N ASN A 10 15.57 14.27 4.37
CA ASN A 10 16.30 15.11 3.43
C ASN A 10 17.46 14.31 2.83
N SER A 11 17.36 14.03 1.53
CA SER A 11 18.42 13.80 0.53
C SER A 11 17.67 13.44 -0.76
N GLY A 12 17.50 14.27 -1.77
CA GLY A 12 18.40 15.29 -2.29
C GLY A 12 19.09 14.75 -3.55
N GLY A 13 18.89 15.43 -4.69
CA GLY A 13 19.83 15.40 -5.82
C GLY A 13 19.57 14.38 -6.92
N GLY A 14 19.35 14.88 -8.14
CA GLY A 14 19.26 14.10 -9.37
C GLY A 14 20.60 13.61 -9.91
N GLY A 15 20.51 12.84 -11.00
CA GLY A 15 21.64 12.39 -11.79
C GLY A 15 21.13 11.63 -13.00
N GLY A 16 21.10 12.30 -14.14
CA GLY A 16 20.82 11.67 -15.44
C GLY A 16 22.03 10.88 -15.95
N SER A 17 21.74 9.83 -16.72
CA SER A 17 22.57 9.16 -17.74
C SER A 17 21.62 8.13 -18.36
N GLY A 18 21.23 8.15 -19.63
CA GLY A 18 22.08 8.16 -20.81
C GLY A 18 22.13 6.72 -21.35
N GLY A 19 21.64 6.48 -22.57
CA GLY A 19 21.93 5.25 -23.33
C GLY A 19 20.76 4.33 -23.67
N GLY A 20 20.29 4.45 -24.91
CA GLY A 20 20.23 3.36 -25.91
C GLY A 20 19.46 2.06 -25.63
N GLY A 21 18.66 1.66 -26.63
CA GLY A 21 18.42 0.24 -26.93
C GLY A 21 16.97 -0.20 -26.80
N GLY A 22 16.38 -0.56 -27.94
CA GLY A 22 14.99 -0.98 -28.08
C GLY A 22 14.69 -2.36 -27.53
N GLY A 23 13.40 -2.69 -27.49
CA GLY A 23 12.92 -3.99 -27.05
C GLY A 23 11.41 -3.96 -26.83
N SER A 24 10.67 -3.94 -27.94
CA SER A 24 9.21 -4.02 -28.01
C SER A 24 8.68 -5.31 -27.40
N GLY A 25 7.61 -5.22 -26.60
CA GLY A 25 6.89 -6.41 -26.12
C GLY A 25 5.76 -6.12 -25.13
N GLY A 26 4.62 -5.62 -25.64
CA GLY A 26 3.30 -5.93 -25.07
C GLY A 26 2.61 -4.89 -24.19
N GLY A 27 1.85 -3.97 -24.81
CA GLY A 27 0.62 -3.41 -24.24
C GLY A 27 0.70 -2.04 -23.55
N GLY A 28 0.52 -0.95 -24.31
CA GLY A 28 0.25 0.41 -23.79
C GLY A 28 1.52 1.17 -23.36
N GLY A 29 2.13 1.92 -24.28
CA GLY A 29 3.48 2.52 -24.19
C GLY A 29 3.73 3.62 -23.13
N GLY A 30 3.08 3.57 -21.97
CA GLY A 30 3.30 4.49 -20.86
C GLY A 30 4.00 3.83 -19.66
N PRO A 31 4.61 4.62 -18.76
CA PRO A 31 5.14 4.10 -17.50
C PRO A 31 4.00 3.55 -16.62
N CYS A 32 4.28 2.50 -15.86
CA CYS A 32 3.34 2.00 -14.84
C CYS A 32 3.04 3.08 -13.77
N GLY A 33 1.96 2.91 -13.01
CA GLY A 33 1.51 3.89 -12.01
C GLY A 33 2.60 4.27 -11.00
N ALA A 34 3.43 3.31 -10.59
CA ALA A 34 4.57 3.54 -9.70
C ALA A 34 5.66 4.40 -10.35
N CYS A 35 6.09 4.05 -11.56
CA CYS A 35 7.14 4.79 -12.28
C CYS A 35 6.67 6.19 -12.69
N LYS A 36 5.37 6.33 -13.01
CA LYS A 36 4.71 7.62 -13.24
C LYS A 36 4.76 8.50 -11.99
N PHE A 37 4.45 7.96 -10.81
CA PHE A 37 4.56 8.67 -9.53
C PHE A 37 6.02 9.05 -9.21
N LEU A 38 6.97 8.13 -9.41
CA LEU A 38 8.40 8.36 -9.18
C LEU A 38 9.05 9.27 -10.25
N ARG A 39 8.35 9.60 -11.33
CA ARG A 39 8.89 10.34 -12.49
C ARG A 39 10.17 9.72 -13.05
N ARG A 40 10.24 8.39 -13.11
CA ARG A 40 11.39 7.63 -13.64
C ARG A 40 11.02 6.76 -14.83
N LYS A 41 12.01 6.35 -15.62
CA LYS A 41 11.81 5.46 -16.77
C LYS A 41 11.36 4.07 -16.27
N CYS A 42 10.28 3.55 -16.87
CA CYS A 42 9.81 2.20 -16.61
C CYS A 42 10.58 1.23 -17.51
N VAL A 43 11.29 0.28 -16.92
CA VAL A 43 12.05 -0.75 -17.65
C VAL A 43 11.23 -2.03 -17.84
N PRO A 44 11.45 -2.80 -18.92
CA PRO A 44 10.88 -4.13 -19.05
C PRO A 44 11.37 -5.01 -17.88
N GLY A 45 10.45 -5.60 -17.13
CA GLY A 45 10.75 -6.30 -15.87
C GLY A 45 10.57 -5.45 -14.60
N CYS A 46 9.96 -4.26 -14.69
CA CYS A 46 9.60 -3.48 -13.52
C CYS A 46 8.69 -4.29 -12.58
N ILE A 47 9.13 -4.51 -11.33
CA ILE A 47 8.38 -5.28 -10.34
C ILE A 47 7.02 -4.67 -9.99
N PHE A 48 6.81 -3.38 -10.26
CA PHE A 48 5.57 -2.67 -9.97
C PHE A 48 4.60 -2.64 -11.16
N ALA A 49 5.09 -2.91 -12.37
CA ALA A 49 4.27 -2.88 -13.58
C ALA A 49 3.05 -3.82 -13.54
N PRO A 50 3.15 -5.07 -13.07
CA PRO A 50 1.98 -5.97 -13.07
C PRO A 50 0.94 -5.63 -11.99
N TYR A 51 1.21 -4.69 -11.08
CA TYR A 51 0.32 -4.39 -9.96
C TYR A 51 -0.21 -2.95 -9.93
N PHE A 52 0.42 -2.02 -10.65
CA PHE A 52 0.06 -0.60 -10.64
C PHE A 52 -0.17 -0.08 -12.06
N ASP A 53 -1.44 0.01 -12.45
CA ASP A 53 -1.84 0.57 -13.74
C ASP A 53 -1.55 2.08 -13.84
N SER A 54 -1.50 2.59 -15.06
CA SER A 54 -1.09 3.97 -15.36
C SER A 54 -2.12 5.05 -14.97
N GLU A 55 -3.41 4.70 -14.88
CA GLU A 55 -4.49 5.61 -14.47
C GLU A 55 -4.63 5.65 -12.94
N GLN A 56 -5.19 4.60 -12.33
CA GLN A 56 -5.46 4.57 -10.88
C GLN A 56 -4.20 4.25 -10.05
N GLY A 57 -3.22 3.55 -10.63
CA GLY A 57 -2.08 3.02 -9.90
C GLY A 57 -1.14 4.09 -9.34
N ALA A 58 -1.07 5.28 -9.95
CA ALA A 58 -0.27 6.39 -9.40
C ALA A 58 -0.80 6.88 -8.04
N ALA A 59 -2.12 6.97 -7.88
CA ALA A 59 -2.74 7.38 -6.62
C ALA A 59 -2.59 6.31 -5.53
N TYR A 60 -2.75 5.03 -5.88
CA TYR A 60 -2.49 3.92 -4.96
C TYR A 60 -1.02 3.88 -4.53
N PHE A 61 -0.11 4.03 -5.49
CA PHE A 61 1.31 4.02 -5.21
C PHE A 61 1.74 5.20 -4.35
N ALA A 62 1.12 6.38 -4.49
CA ALA A 62 1.39 7.53 -3.61
C ALA A 62 1.11 7.20 -2.13
N ALA A 63 0.00 6.51 -1.84
CA ALA A 63 -0.33 6.10 -0.48
C ALA A 63 0.70 5.10 0.08
N VAL A 64 1.00 4.07 -0.71
CA VAL A 64 1.99 3.04 -0.37
C VAL A 64 3.37 3.64 -0.16
N HIS A 65 3.80 4.56 -1.03
CA HIS A 65 5.06 5.27 -0.92
C HIS A 65 5.14 6.12 0.35
N LYS A 66 4.04 6.80 0.72
CA LYS A 66 4.02 7.65 1.91
C LYS A 66 4.10 6.85 3.22
N VAL A 67 3.53 5.64 3.25
CA VAL A 67 3.46 4.82 4.46
C VAL A 67 4.64 3.86 4.59
N PHE A 68 4.96 3.13 3.52
CA PHE A 68 5.98 2.09 3.53
C PHE A 68 7.27 2.54 2.83
N GLY A 69 7.17 3.38 1.80
CA GLY A 69 8.30 3.76 0.95
C GLY A 69 8.57 2.76 -0.18
N ALA A 70 9.06 3.26 -1.33
CA ALA A 70 9.29 2.42 -2.51
C ALA A 70 10.26 1.26 -2.24
N SER A 71 11.36 1.51 -1.53
CA SER A 71 12.40 0.50 -1.26
C SER A 71 11.90 -0.64 -0.37
N ASN A 72 11.08 -0.33 0.64
CA ASN A 72 10.54 -1.35 1.54
C ASN A 72 9.52 -2.23 0.83
N VAL A 73 8.67 -1.63 -0.01
CA VAL A 73 7.70 -2.37 -0.81
C VAL A 73 8.42 -3.25 -1.85
N SER A 74 9.47 -2.73 -2.48
CA SER A 74 10.34 -3.55 -3.36
C SER A 74 10.88 -4.78 -2.63
N LYS A 75 11.48 -4.59 -1.44
CA LYS A 75 12.01 -5.70 -0.64
C LYS A 75 10.91 -6.66 -0.22
N LEU A 76 9.74 -6.16 0.19
CA LEU A 76 8.62 -6.97 0.62
C LEU A 76 8.10 -7.84 -0.53
N LEU A 77 7.91 -7.27 -1.72
CA LEU A 77 7.48 -8.02 -2.90
C LEU A 77 8.50 -9.08 -3.35
N LEU A 78 9.80 -8.82 -3.18
CA LEU A 78 10.83 -9.81 -3.48
C LEU A 78 10.82 -10.99 -2.50
N ASN A 79 10.52 -10.76 -1.22
CA ASN A 79 10.42 -11.82 -0.21
C ASN A 79 9.13 -12.65 -0.30
N ILE A 80 8.09 -12.12 -0.95
CA ILE A 80 6.81 -12.82 -1.11
C ILE A 80 6.85 -13.70 -2.37
N PRO A 81 6.40 -14.96 -2.28
CA PRO A 81 6.35 -15.85 -3.43
C PRO A 81 5.36 -15.32 -4.48
N VAL A 82 5.68 -15.52 -5.76
CA VAL A 82 5.05 -14.80 -6.89
C VAL A 82 3.52 -14.97 -6.92
N ASN A 83 3.04 -16.14 -6.54
CA ASN A 83 1.62 -16.50 -6.45
C ASN A 83 0.83 -15.69 -5.40
N LYS A 84 1.49 -15.10 -4.40
CA LYS A 84 0.84 -14.28 -3.35
C LYS A 84 1.11 -12.79 -3.48
N ARG A 85 1.92 -12.36 -4.46
CA ARG A 85 2.31 -10.95 -4.60
C ARG A 85 1.12 -10.06 -4.91
N LEU A 86 0.16 -10.55 -5.69
CA LEU A 86 -1.03 -9.78 -6.05
C LEU A 86 -1.87 -9.47 -4.80
N ASP A 87 -2.17 -10.49 -3.99
CA ASP A 87 -2.87 -10.32 -2.71
C ASP A 87 -2.09 -9.41 -1.76
N ALA A 88 -0.77 -9.58 -1.67
CA ALA A 88 0.07 -8.74 -0.84
C ALA A 88 0.00 -7.26 -1.25
N VAL A 89 0.04 -6.93 -2.54
CA VAL A 89 -0.08 -5.54 -3.01
C VAL A 89 -1.45 -4.96 -2.63
N VAL A 90 -2.52 -5.75 -2.75
CA VAL A 90 -3.87 -5.32 -2.33
C VAL A 90 -3.89 -4.97 -0.84
N THR A 91 -3.33 -5.83 0.01
CA THR A 91 -3.24 -5.59 1.46
C THR A 91 -2.38 -4.36 1.78
N ILE A 92 -1.20 -4.23 1.17
CA ILE A 92 -0.31 -3.08 1.37
C ILE A 92 -1.00 -1.78 0.98
N CYS A 93 -1.71 -1.76 -0.16
CA CYS A 93 -2.50 -0.61 -0.60
C CYS A 93 -3.62 -0.26 0.39
N TYR A 94 -4.34 -1.26 0.89
CA TYR A 94 -5.39 -1.07 1.88
C TYR A 94 -4.84 -0.48 3.19
N GLU A 95 -3.79 -1.08 3.74
CA GLU A 95 -3.16 -0.62 4.98
C GLU A 95 -2.59 0.79 4.84
N ALA A 96 -1.95 1.08 3.69
CA ALA A 96 -1.44 2.41 3.42
C ALA A 96 -2.56 3.45 3.42
N LYS A 97 -3.67 3.18 2.73
CA LYS A 97 -4.83 4.08 2.73
C LYS A 97 -5.46 4.22 4.12
N ALA A 98 -5.49 3.14 4.91
CA ALA A 98 -6.01 3.19 6.27
C ALA A 98 -5.14 4.10 7.15
N ARG A 99 -3.81 3.96 7.11
CA ARG A 99 -2.86 4.81 7.85
C ARG A 99 -2.86 6.27 7.38
N LEU A 100 -3.19 6.54 6.11
CA LEU A 100 -3.38 7.92 5.64
C LEU A 100 -4.64 8.57 6.20
N ARG A 101 -5.72 7.80 6.40
CA ARG A 101 -6.97 8.30 6.97
C ARG A 101 -6.89 8.43 8.49
N ASP A 102 -6.27 7.46 9.14
CA ASP A 102 -6.07 7.44 10.58
C ASP A 102 -4.59 7.13 10.88
N PRO A 103 -3.77 8.15 11.16
CA PRO A 103 -2.35 7.94 11.45
C PRO A 103 -2.10 7.27 12.80
N VAL A 104 -3.11 7.22 13.69
CA VAL A 104 -2.98 6.64 15.04
C VAL A 104 -3.35 5.16 15.04
N TYR A 105 -4.51 4.81 14.50
CA TYR A 105 -5.02 3.44 14.54
C TYR A 105 -5.00 2.73 13.17
N GLY A 106 -4.93 3.47 12.06
CA GLY A 106 -4.86 2.89 10.71
C GLY A 106 -5.94 1.84 10.43
N CYS A 107 -5.53 0.62 10.09
CA CYS A 107 -6.44 -0.51 9.87
C CYS A 107 -6.99 -1.11 11.18
N VAL A 108 -6.36 -0.85 12.34
CA VAL A 108 -6.78 -1.39 13.64
C VAL A 108 -8.10 -0.78 14.10
N ALA A 109 -8.40 0.47 13.74
CA ALA A 109 -9.71 1.09 14.01
C ALA A 109 -10.87 0.28 13.39
N HIS A 110 -10.67 -0.26 12.18
CA HIS A 110 -11.68 -1.13 11.54
C HIS A 110 -11.81 -2.47 12.28
N ILE A 111 -10.70 -3.05 12.74
CA ILE A 111 -10.73 -4.28 13.54
C ILE A 111 -11.50 -4.04 14.85
N PHE A 112 -11.23 -2.93 15.52
CA PHE A 112 -11.88 -2.58 16.79
C PHE A 112 -13.38 -2.34 16.61
N ALA A 113 -13.78 -1.65 15.54
CA ALA A 113 -15.19 -1.45 15.21
C ALA A 113 -15.93 -2.79 14.99
N LEU A 114 -15.31 -3.73 14.27
CA LEU A 114 -15.86 -5.08 14.08
C LEU A 114 -15.92 -5.86 15.39
N GLN A 115 -14.88 -5.79 16.23
CA GLN A 115 -14.88 -6.43 17.54
C GLN A 115 -15.97 -5.86 18.45
N GLN A 116 -16.20 -4.55 18.42
CA GLN A 116 -17.24 -3.90 19.20
C GLN A 116 -18.65 -4.29 18.73
N GLN A 117 -18.86 -4.44 17.42
CA GLN A 117 -20.13 -4.97 16.88
C GLN A 117 -20.38 -6.42 17.32
N ASN A 118 -19.36 -7.28 17.24
CA ASN A 118 -19.47 -8.67 17.70
C ASN A 118 -19.67 -8.76 19.22
N CYS A 119 -19.05 -7.87 20.00
CA CYS A 119 -19.24 -7.75 21.45
C CYS A 119 -20.67 -7.28 21.79
N ALA A 120 -21.17 -6.25 21.10
CA ALA A 120 -22.54 -5.76 21.29
C ALA A 120 -23.60 -6.81 20.88
N ALA A 121 -23.37 -7.51 19.76
CA ALA A 121 -24.22 -8.60 19.31
C ALA A 121 -24.23 -9.77 20.31
N SER A 122 -23.06 -10.17 20.84
CA SER A 122 -22.97 -11.23 21.85
C SER A 122 -23.55 -10.83 23.21
N GLN A 123 -23.49 -9.55 23.59
CA GLN A 123 -24.18 -9.03 24.77
C GLN A 123 -25.70 -9.05 24.64
N LEU A 124 -26.25 -8.76 23.45
CA LEU A 124 -27.69 -8.94 23.18
C LEU A 124 -28.11 -10.41 23.28
N ILE A 125 -27.31 -11.35 22.76
CA ILE A 125 -27.59 -12.79 22.87
C ILE A 125 -27.51 -13.26 24.33
N ARG A 126 -26.52 -12.80 25.13
CA ARG A 126 -26.46 -13.07 26.58
C ARG A 126 -27.60 -12.40 27.36
N GLY A 127 -28.04 -11.21 26.95
CA GLY A 127 -29.18 -10.50 27.53
C GLY A 127 -30.52 -11.21 27.26
N SER A 128 -30.72 -11.74 26.04
CA SER A 128 -31.88 -12.56 25.70
C SER A 128 -31.90 -13.91 26.43
N PHE A 129 -30.73 -14.50 26.73
CA PHE A 129 -30.65 -15.70 27.58
C PHE A 129 -30.93 -15.41 29.07
N CYS A 130 -30.56 -14.23 29.59
CA CYS A 130 -30.86 -13.85 30.98
C CYS A 130 -32.31 -13.37 31.18
N ALA A 131 -33.06 -13.09 30.10
CA ALA A 131 -34.51 -12.92 30.17
C ALA A 131 -35.29 -14.25 30.09
N PHE A 132 -34.58 -15.37 29.87
CA PHE A 132 -35.12 -16.72 29.78
C PHE A 132 -34.63 -17.66 30.89
N TYR A 133 -33.91 -17.15 31.90
CA TYR A 133 -33.56 -17.89 33.12
C TYR A 133 -33.80 -17.03 34.36
#